data_AF-A0AAN5CHD8-F1
#
_entry.id   AF-A0AAN5CHD8-F1
#
_cell.length_a   1.000
_cell.length_b   1.000
_cell.length_c   1.000
_cell.angle_alpha   90.00
_cell.angle_beta   90.00
_cell.angle_gamma   90.00
#
_symmetry.space_group_name_H-M   'P 1'
#
loop_
_entity.id
_entity.type
_entity.pdbx_description
1 polymer ?
#
loop_
_entity_poly.entity_id
_entity_poly.type
_entity_poly.pdbx_seq_one_letter_code
_entity_poly.pdbx_strand_id
1 'polypeptide(L)'
;MSKSSTSLSTVEEWNRKAFDFSDTEDSLNNVFLNLFDVLSAILKNSNPRAVQHALESLKSERSICLRHDEIKDDPIRSLMYDLIDCIRITILHLTEHGESAEISLEMVKELRKKVFASKAQSDDSLISQFLNLLNVMSLILKSAQPNKIQGALETVASELSICRRFEHSNDLTIRYLMFGVIECVHLTLLHLTEKRTESNSKESAKEVTEMST
;
A
#
# COMPACT_ATOMS: atom_id res chain seq x y z
N MET A 1 -1.02 -19.76 -14.61
CA MET A 1 -1.72 -18.57 -14.10
C MET A 1 -0.77 -17.39 -14.18
N SER A 2 -1.20 -16.23 -14.67
CA SER A 2 -0.32 -15.04 -14.74
C SER A 2 -0.07 -14.48 -13.34
N LYS A 3 1.09 -13.87 -13.07
CA LYS A 3 1.40 -13.27 -11.75
C LYS A 3 0.30 -12.32 -11.26
N SER A 4 -0.28 -11.52 -12.17
CA SER A 4 -1.41 -10.62 -11.89
C SER A 4 -2.67 -11.35 -11.40
N SER A 5 -2.98 -12.55 -11.93
CA SER A 5 -4.12 -13.36 -11.46
C SER A 5 -3.92 -13.88 -10.03
N THR A 6 -2.68 -14.20 -9.65
CA THR A 6 -2.34 -14.60 -8.28
C THR A 6 -2.44 -13.41 -7.33
N SER A 7 -1.87 -12.25 -7.70
CA SER A 7 -1.96 -11.04 -6.88
C SER A 7 -3.41 -10.65 -6.60
N LEU A 8 -4.26 -10.65 -7.62
CA LEU A 8 -5.68 -10.30 -7.45
C LEU A 8 -6.40 -11.27 -6.51
N SER A 9 -6.16 -12.58 -6.66
CA SER A 9 -6.79 -13.58 -5.79
C SER A 9 -6.43 -13.39 -4.31
N THR A 10 -5.20 -12.98 -4.03
CA THR A 10 -4.75 -12.66 -2.66
C THR A 10 -5.45 -11.43 -2.10
N VAL A 11 -5.61 -10.36 -2.90
CA VAL A 11 -6.36 -9.17 -2.46
C VAL A 11 -7.83 -9.52 -2.20
N GLU A 12 -8.46 -10.29 -3.07
CA GLU A 12 -9.85 -10.71 -2.89
C GLU A 12 -10.02 -11.64 -1.68
N GLU A 13 -9.02 -12.46 -1.34
CA GLU A 13 -9.02 -13.25 -0.11
C GLU A 13 -8.97 -12.38 1.14
N TRP A 14 -8.06 -11.40 1.18
CA TRP A 14 -7.97 -10.47 2.31
C TRP A 14 -9.19 -9.58 2.45
N ASN A 15 -9.81 -9.19 1.33
CA ASN A 15 -11.06 -8.45 1.35
C ASN A 15 -12.19 -9.26 2.00
N ARG A 16 -12.32 -10.55 1.63
CA ARG A 16 -13.28 -11.45 2.30
C ARG A 16 -13.00 -11.59 3.79
N LYS A 17 -11.74 -11.76 4.19
CA LYS A 17 -11.37 -11.82 5.61
C LYS A 17 -11.72 -10.53 6.35
N ALA A 18 -11.46 -9.37 5.78
CA ALA A 18 -11.86 -8.07 6.36
C ALA A 18 -13.38 -7.93 6.49
N PHE A 19 -14.12 -8.45 5.51
CA PHE A 19 -15.57 -8.49 5.53
C PHE A 19 -16.10 -9.41 6.64
N ASP A 20 -15.46 -10.56 6.89
CA ASP A 20 -15.83 -11.43 8.02
C ASP A 20 -15.65 -10.73 9.38
N PHE A 21 -14.89 -9.63 9.43
CA PHE A 21 -14.76 -8.76 10.60
C PHE A 21 -15.60 -7.47 10.54
N SER A 22 -16.40 -7.24 9.49
CA SER A 22 -17.22 -6.02 9.34
C SER A 22 -18.35 -5.89 10.35
N ASP A 23 -18.72 -6.99 11.01
CA ASP A 23 -19.68 -6.98 12.10
C ASP A 23 -19.12 -6.33 13.38
N THR A 24 -17.82 -6.02 13.41
CA THR A 24 -17.23 -5.19 14.45
C THR A 24 -17.56 -3.72 14.19
N GLU A 25 -17.98 -2.97 15.21
CA GLU A 25 -18.20 -1.50 15.12
C GLU A 25 -16.89 -0.70 14.93
N ASP A 26 -15.81 -1.35 14.47
CA ASP A 26 -14.50 -0.76 14.32
C ASP A 26 -14.41 0.04 13.01
N SER A 27 -14.29 1.37 13.16
CA SER A 27 -14.19 2.31 12.03
C SER A 27 -13.00 2.04 11.11
N LEU A 28 -11.87 1.53 11.62
CA LEU A 28 -10.68 1.26 10.82
C LEU A 28 -10.90 0.08 9.88
N ASN A 29 -11.75 -0.88 10.25
CA ASN A 29 -12.07 -2.01 9.38
C ASN A 29 -12.75 -1.55 8.08
N ASN A 30 -13.65 -0.56 8.14
CA ASN A 30 -14.28 0.01 6.95
C ASN A 30 -13.25 0.67 6.02
N VAL A 31 -12.22 1.30 6.59
CA VAL A 31 -11.13 1.87 5.80
C VAL A 31 -10.29 0.77 5.15
N PHE A 32 -10.06 -0.36 5.84
CA PHE A 32 -9.37 -1.51 5.25
C PHE A 32 -10.17 -2.13 4.10
N LEU A 33 -11.48 -2.33 4.24
CA LEU A 33 -12.35 -2.81 3.17
C LEU A 33 -12.25 -1.92 1.93
N ASN A 34 -12.40 -0.62 2.11
CA ASN A 34 -12.31 0.33 1.00
C ASN A 34 -10.90 0.33 0.37
N LEU A 35 -9.85 0.17 1.18
CA LEU A 35 -8.49 0.01 0.67
C LEU A 35 -8.36 -1.28 -0.18
N PHE A 36 -8.86 -2.43 0.27
CA PHE A 36 -8.80 -3.66 -0.51
C PHE A 36 -9.58 -3.56 -1.83
N ASP A 37 -10.69 -2.83 -1.85
CA ASP A 37 -11.44 -2.54 -3.08
C ASP A 37 -10.62 -1.69 -4.05
N VAL A 38 -9.93 -0.65 -3.56
CA VAL A 38 -8.99 0.16 -4.36
C VAL A 38 -7.88 -0.71 -4.96
N LEU A 39 -7.23 -1.54 -4.14
CA LEU A 39 -6.13 -2.41 -4.59
C LEU A 39 -6.63 -3.43 -5.63
N SER A 40 -7.81 -4.01 -5.41
CA SER A 40 -8.46 -4.92 -6.37
C SER A 40 -8.76 -4.23 -7.69
N ALA A 41 -9.28 -3.01 -7.66
CA ALA A 41 -9.57 -2.23 -8.85
C ALA A 41 -8.30 -1.96 -9.67
N ILE A 42 -7.20 -1.60 -9.02
CA ILE A 42 -5.91 -1.39 -9.67
C ILE A 42 -5.44 -2.66 -10.38
N LEU A 43 -5.45 -3.81 -9.69
CA LEU A 43 -5.02 -5.09 -10.24
C LEU A 43 -5.91 -5.60 -11.38
N LYS A 44 -7.19 -5.21 -11.41
CA LYS A 44 -8.14 -5.50 -12.51
C LYS A 44 -7.89 -4.66 -13.78
N ASN A 45 -6.78 -3.91 -13.85
CA ASN A 45 -6.46 -2.98 -14.94
C ASN A 45 -7.52 -1.88 -15.11
N SER A 46 -8.01 -1.32 -14.01
CA SER A 46 -8.99 -0.24 -14.07
C SER A 46 -8.45 1.01 -14.76
N ASN A 47 -9.35 1.71 -15.45
CA ASN A 47 -9.11 3.04 -16.01
C ASN A 47 -8.52 3.97 -14.94
N PRO A 48 -7.47 4.77 -15.23
CA PRO A 48 -6.89 5.74 -14.29
C PRO A 48 -7.92 6.61 -13.57
N ARG A 49 -8.99 7.04 -14.25
CA ARG A 49 -10.07 7.84 -13.62
C ARG A 49 -10.83 7.07 -12.55
N ALA A 50 -11.06 5.77 -12.76
CA ALA A 50 -11.73 4.91 -11.79
C ALA A 50 -10.85 4.70 -10.55
N VAL A 51 -9.54 4.50 -10.76
CA VAL A 51 -8.57 4.41 -9.68
C VAL A 51 -8.51 5.72 -8.88
N GLN A 52 -8.48 6.87 -9.56
CA GLN A 52 -8.49 8.18 -8.93
C GLN A 52 -9.75 8.40 -8.07
N HIS A 53 -10.92 8.08 -8.61
CA HIS A 53 -12.17 8.16 -7.85
C HIS A 53 -12.15 7.24 -6.61
N ALA A 54 -11.63 6.02 -6.75
CA ALA A 54 -11.52 5.09 -5.63
C ALA A 54 -10.55 5.60 -4.55
N LEU A 55 -9.42 6.20 -4.95
CA LEU A 55 -8.47 6.82 -4.01
C LEU A 55 -9.05 8.03 -3.27
N GLU A 56 -9.85 8.87 -3.94
CA GLU A 56 -10.56 9.98 -3.27
C GLU A 56 -11.67 9.48 -2.35
N SER A 57 -12.38 8.42 -2.73
CA SER A 57 -13.35 7.75 -1.84
C SER A 57 -12.66 7.22 -0.58
N LEU A 58 -11.53 6.52 -0.73
CA LEU A 58 -10.72 6.02 0.40
C LEU A 58 -10.26 7.16 1.32
N LYS A 59 -9.79 8.28 0.76
CA LYS A 59 -9.39 9.48 1.54
C LYS A 59 -10.55 10.04 2.34
N SER A 60 -11.74 10.13 1.73
CA SER A 60 -12.95 10.62 2.38
C SER A 60 -13.37 9.70 3.52
N GLU A 61 -13.43 8.39 3.25
CA GLU A 61 -13.78 7.36 4.24
C GLU A 61 -12.82 7.37 5.42
N ARG A 62 -11.50 7.36 5.14
CA ARG A 62 -10.46 7.49 6.16
C ARG A 62 -10.65 8.73 7.02
N SER A 63 -10.97 9.87 6.42
CA SER A 63 -11.16 11.14 7.13
C SER A 63 -12.41 11.13 8.01
N ILE A 64 -13.49 10.50 7.55
CA ILE A 64 -14.71 10.31 8.32
C ILE A 64 -14.44 9.38 9.50
N CYS A 65 -13.91 8.18 9.24
CA CYS A 65 -13.56 7.20 10.24
C CYS A 65 -12.65 7.80 11.31
N LEU A 66 -11.52 8.42 10.93
CA LEU A 66 -10.60 9.04 11.86
C LEU A 66 -11.25 10.11 12.75
N ARG A 67 -12.20 10.92 12.23
CA ARG A 67 -12.88 11.93 13.05
C ARG A 67 -13.74 11.31 14.15
N HIS A 68 -14.47 10.25 13.81
CA HIS A 68 -15.45 9.61 14.69
C HIS A 68 -14.88 8.46 15.53
N ASP A 69 -13.63 8.10 15.28
CA ASP A 69 -12.93 7.06 16.00
C ASP A 69 -12.57 7.51 17.43
N GLU A 70 -13.10 6.79 18.42
CA GLU A 70 -12.90 7.07 19.84
C GLU A 70 -11.52 6.66 20.34
N ILE A 71 -10.87 5.71 19.65
CA ILE A 71 -9.56 5.16 20.01
C ILE A 71 -8.45 5.65 19.05
N LYS A 72 -8.71 6.71 18.28
CA LYS A 72 -7.74 7.31 17.32
C LYS A 72 -6.41 7.74 17.93
N ASP A 73 -6.38 8.02 19.22
CA ASP A 73 -5.17 8.43 19.95
C ASP A 73 -4.29 7.23 20.34
N ASP A 74 -4.77 5.99 20.14
CA ASP A 74 -3.92 4.80 20.25
C ASP A 74 -2.77 4.90 19.23
N PRO A 75 -1.50 4.73 19.66
CA PRO A 75 -0.35 4.91 18.78
C PRO A 75 -0.36 3.98 17.56
N ILE A 76 -0.76 2.72 17.71
CA ILE A 76 -0.77 1.76 16.60
C ILE A 76 -1.89 2.13 15.62
N ARG A 77 -3.06 2.48 16.14
CA ARG A 77 -4.21 2.89 15.33
C ARG A 77 -3.95 4.17 14.55
N SER A 78 -3.33 5.16 15.19
CA SER A 78 -2.89 6.39 14.53
C SER A 78 -1.91 6.11 13.39
N LEU A 79 -0.93 5.23 13.62
CA LEU A 79 0.02 4.79 12.58
C LEU A 79 -0.67 4.12 11.40
N MET A 80 -1.72 3.32 11.63
CA MET A 80 -2.46 2.66 10.56
C MET A 80 -3.18 3.66 9.66
N TYR A 81 -3.85 4.67 10.22
CA TYR A 81 -4.46 5.74 9.43
C TYR A 81 -3.43 6.51 8.61
N ASP A 82 -2.30 6.87 9.21
CA ASP A 82 -1.21 7.56 8.51
C ASP A 82 -0.61 6.69 7.39
N LEU A 83 -0.47 5.39 7.62
CA LEU A 83 0.03 4.44 6.62
C LEU A 83 -0.92 4.31 5.44
N ILE A 84 -2.24 4.22 5.68
CA ILE A 84 -3.25 4.20 4.62
C ILE A 84 -3.15 5.45 3.74
N ASP A 85 -2.92 6.62 4.33
CA ASP A 85 -2.73 7.84 3.53
C ASP A 85 -1.42 7.80 2.73
N CYS A 86 -0.34 7.27 3.30
CA CYS A 86 0.93 7.05 2.60
C CYS A 86 0.80 6.06 1.43
N ILE A 87 0.01 5.00 1.59
CA ILE A 87 -0.33 4.06 0.52
C ILE A 87 -1.06 4.80 -0.59
N ARG A 88 -2.11 5.57 -0.25
CA ARG A 88 -2.92 6.32 -1.21
C ARG A 88 -2.07 7.27 -2.06
N ILE A 89 -1.25 8.11 -1.44
CA ILE A 89 -0.38 9.06 -2.17
C ILE A 89 0.68 8.36 -3.02
N THR A 90 1.23 7.23 -2.56
CA THR A 90 2.22 6.47 -3.34
C THR A 90 1.57 5.86 -4.58
N ILE A 91 0.38 5.29 -4.45
CA ILE A 91 -0.39 4.76 -5.59
C ILE A 91 -0.74 5.91 -6.54
N LEU A 92 -1.23 7.03 -6.02
CA LEU A 92 -1.57 8.20 -6.83
C LEU A 92 -0.35 8.66 -7.67
N HIS A 93 0.83 8.75 -7.05
CA HIS A 93 2.08 9.07 -7.74
C HIS A 93 2.49 8.05 -8.82
N LEU A 94 2.14 6.78 -8.65
CA LEU A 94 2.41 5.74 -9.65
C LEU A 94 1.38 5.73 -10.79
N THR A 95 0.16 6.21 -10.54
CA THR A 95 -0.94 6.20 -11.51
C THR A 95 -1.12 7.54 -12.24
N GLU A 96 -0.67 8.64 -11.65
CA GLU A 96 -0.73 9.98 -12.22
C GLU A 96 0.67 10.47 -12.61
N HIS A 97 0.78 11.17 -13.73
CA HIS A 97 2.06 11.66 -14.27
C HIS A 97 2.53 13.00 -13.67
N GLY A 98 2.10 13.34 -12.45
CA GLY A 98 2.68 14.47 -11.73
C GLY A 98 1.69 15.26 -10.90
N GLU A 99 1.83 15.15 -9.57
CA GLU A 99 1.90 16.29 -8.67
C GLU A 99 2.63 15.89 -7.36
N SER A 100 3.37 16.87 -6.83
CA SER A 100 4.32 16.88 -5.69
C SER A 100 4.73 15.56 -5.03
N ALA A 101 5.67 14.85 -5.66
CA ALA A 101 6.44 13.78 -5.03
C ALA A 101 7.16 14.25 -3.75
N GLU A 102 7.47 15.54 -3.64
CA GLU A 102 8.15 16.16 -2.50
C GLU A 102 7.27 16.21 -1.24
N ILE A 103 6.03 16.70 -1.34
CA ILE A 103 5.06 16.68 -0.23
C ILE A 103 4.80 15.23 0.20
N SER A 104 4.63 14.34 -0.77
CA SER A 104 4.41 12.92 -0.51
C SER A 104 5.59 12.27 0.22
N LEU A 105 6.82 12.66 -0.12
CA LEU A 105 8.03 12.14 0.49
C LEU A 105 8.20 12.63 1.93
N GLU A 106 7.87 13.89 2.23
CA GLU A 106 7.90 14.39 3.62
C GLU A 106 6.87 13.66 4.49
N MET A 107 5.67 13.36 3.99
CA MET A 107 4.68 12.56 4.72
C MET A 107 5.23 11.17 5.10
N VAL A 108 5.87 10.48 4.15
CA VAL A 108 6.48 9.16 4.40
C VAL A 108 7.64 9.27 5.41
N LYS A 109 8.44 10.33 5.36
CA LYS A 109 9.52 10.57 6.35
C LYS A 109 8.98 10.81 7.74
N GLU A 110 7.94 11.62 7.89
CA GLU A 110 7.31 11.89 9.18
C GLU A 110 6.66 10.63 9.76
N LEU A 111 5.93 9.86 8.95
CA LEU A 111 5.39 8.58 9.38
C LEU A 111 6.50 7.62 9.83
N ARG A 112 7.60 7.55 9.08
CA ARG A 112 8.75 6.71 9.47
C ARG A 112 9.31 7.11 10.84
N LYS A 113 9.41 8.40 11.15
CA LYS A 113 9.83 8.89 12.48
C LYS A 113 8.85 8.45 13.57
N LYS A 114 7.54 8.57 13.32
CA LYS A 114 6.50 8.09 14.25
C LYS A 114 6.61 6.59 14.50
N VAL A 115 6.75 5.77 13.45
CA VAL A 115 6.91 4.31 13.56
C VAL A 115 8.14 3.96 14.41
N PHE A 116 9.27 4.66 14.22
CA PHE A 116 10.46 4.45 15.06
C PHE A 116 10.23 4.82 16.53
N ALA A 117 9.49 5.90 16.81
CA ALA A 117 9.15 6.29 18.18
C ALA A 117 8.21 5.28 18.86
N SER A 118 7.29 4.69 18.09
CA SER A 118 6.35 3.67 18.58
C SER A 118 6.96 2.28 18.75
N LYS A 119 8.22 2.07 18.33
CA LYS A 119 8.91 0.77 18.46
C LYS A 119 8.99 0.26 19.89
N ALA A 120 8.99 1.14 20.90
CA ALA A 120 9.00 0.75 22.30
C ALA A 120 7.66 0.14 22.80
N GLN A 121 6.58 0.22 22.02
CA GLN A 121 5.20 -0.04 22.46
C GLN A 121 4.48 -1.13 21.64
N SER A 122 5.15 -1.76 20.67
CA SER A 122 4.53 -2.71 19.73
C SER A 122 5.42 -3.94 19.49
N ASP A 123 4.82 -5.00 18.95
CA ASP A 123 5.53 -6.16 18.40
C ASP A 123 6.57 -5.70 17.35
N ASP A 124 7.82 -6.12 17.55
CA ASP A 124 8.95 -5.81 16.68
C ASP A 124 8.70 -6.22 15.23
N SER A 125 7.90 -7.27 14.99
CA SER A 125 7.61 -7.80 13.65
C SER A 125 6.75 -6.85 12.83
N LEU A 126 5.63 -6.34 13.38
CA LEU A 126 4.73 -5.42 12.67
C LEU A 126 5.43 -4.09 12.36
N ILE A 127 6.21 -3.58 13.32
CA ILE A 127 6.98 -2.35 13.15
C ILE A 127 8.04 -2.50 12.06
N SER A 128 8.74 -3.65 11.99
CA SER A 128 9.70 -3.93 10.92
C SER A 128 9.02 -3.88 9.54
N GLN A 129 7.85 -4.51 9.42
CA GLN A 129 7.10 -4.55 8.16
C GLN A 129 6.63 -3.16 7.70
N PHE A 130 6.16 -2.33 8.64
CA PHE A 130 5.85 -0.93 8.35
C PHE A 130 7.06 -0.18 7.83
N LEU A 131 8.21 -0.30 8.50
CA LEU A 131 9.42 0.40 8.08
C LEU A 131 9.88 -0.03 6.69
N ASN A 132 9.79 -1.31 6.36
CA ASN A 132 10.16 -1.81 5.05
C ASN A 132 9.21 -1.35 3.95
N LEU A 133 7.91 -1.37 4.19
CA LEU A 133 6.94 -0.82 3.26
C LEU A 133 7.16 0.69 3.02
N LEU A 134 7.42 1.46 4.09
CA LEU A 134 7.72 2.89 3.98
C LEU A 134 9.04 3.16 3.23
N ASN A 135 10.04 2.28 3.38
CA ASN A 135 11.27 2.38 2.60
C ASN A 135 11.00 2.20 1.10
N VAL A 136 10.18 1.22 0.71
CA VAL A 136 9.74 1.02 -0.68
C VAL A 136 9.01 2.26 -1.20
N MET A 137 8.03 2.78 -0.46
CA MET A 137 7.28 3.99 -0.84
C MET A 137 8.22 5.19 -1.01
N SER A 138 9.17 5.39 -0.09
CA SER A 138 10.16 6.46 -0.20
C SER A 138 11.02 6.34 -1.46
N LEU A 139 11.41 5.13 -1.86
CA LEU A 139 12.16 4.89 -3.09
C LEU A 139 11.33 5.20 -4.34
N ILE A 140 10.06 4.79 -4.35
CA ILE A 140 9.12 5.08 -5.42
C ILE A 140 8.96 6.60 -5.59
N LEU A 141 8.69 7.32 -4.50
CA LEU A 141 8.49 8.78 -4.51
C LEU A 141 9.75 9.54 -4.90
N LYS A 142 10.95 9.01 -4.60
CA LYS A 142 12.22 9.57 -5.07
C LYS A 142 12.51 9.29 -6.55
N SER A 143 11.60 8.62 -7.26
CA SER A 143 11.82 8.14 -8.63
C SER A 143 13.14 7.35 -8.74
N ALA A 144 13.41 6.49 -7.74
CA ALA A 144 14.60 5.65 -7.75
C ALA A 144 14.61 4.73 -8.98
N GLN A 145 15.80 4.30 -9.38
CA GLN A 145 15.93 3.37 -10.51
C GLN A 145 15.12 2.08 -10.28
N PRO A 146 14.50 1.50 -11.33
CA PRO A 146 13.63 0.34 -11.19
C PRO A 146 14.26 -0.85 -10.45
N ASN A 147 15.56 -1.10 -10.66
CA ASN A 147 16.32 -2.14 -9.95
C ASN A 147 16.36 -1.94 -8.42
N LYS A 148 16.42 -0.70 -7.94
CA LYS A 148 16.41 -0.38 -6.50
C LYS A 148 15.03 -0.60 -5.91
N ILE A 149 13.97 -0.23 -6.64
CA ILE A 149 12.59 -0.44 -6.21
C ILE A 149 12.29 -1.94 -6.16
N GLN A 150 12.72 -2.69 -7.18
CA GLN A 150 12.56 -4.14 -7.25
C GLN A 150 13.25 -4.85 -6.07
N GLY A 151 14.51 -4.53 -5.78
CA GLY A 151 15.21 -5.14 -4.65
C GLY A 151 14.58 -4.82 -3.28
N ALA A 152 14.01 -3.62 -3.13
CA ALA A 152 13.28 -3.27 -1.91
C ALA A 152 11.94 -4.02 -1.79
N LEU A 153 11.21 -4.20 -2.90
CA LEU A 153 10.00 -5.02 -2.94
C LEU A 153 10.31 -6.49 -2.62
N GLU A 154 11.39 -7.06 -3.14
CA GLU A 154 11.84 -8.43 -2.83
C GLU A 154 12.17 -8.62 -1.36
N THR A 155 12.75 -7.59 -0.73
CA THR A 155 13.01 -7.59 0.73
C THR A 155 11.70 -7.66 1.52
N VAL A 156 10.69 -6.85 1.15
CA VAL A 156 9.35 -6.89 1.77
C VAL A 156 8.71 -8.27 1.57
N ALA A 157 8.78 -8.85 0.37
CA ALA A 157 8.22 -10.17 0.10
C ALA A 157 8.85 -11.27 0.97
N SER A 158 10.18 -11.23 1.11
CA SER A 158 10.93 -12.18 1.95
C SER A 158 10.46 -12.10 3.40
N GLU A 159 10.35 -10.90 3.97
CA GLU A 159 9.89 -10.74 5.35
C GLU A 159 8.42 -11.09 5.55
N LEU A 160 7.55 -10.78 4.60
CA LEU A 160 6.13 -11.19 4.64
C LEU A 160 5.99 -12.72 4.69
N SER A 161 6.81 -13.45 3.92
CA SER A 161 6.81 -14.92 3.93
C SER A 161 7.18 -15.49 5.31
N ILE A 162 8.03 -14.79 6.07
CA ILE A 162 8.41 -15.14 7.44
C ILE A 162 7.24 -14.88 8.39
N CYS A 163 6.48 -13.80 8.17
CA CYS A 163 5.42 -13.34 9.05
C CYS A 163 4.05 -14.01 8.84
N ARG A 164 3.78 -14.65 7.68
CA ARG A 164 2.59 -15.51 7.51
C ARG A 164 2.46 -16.61 8.59
N ARG A 165 3.53 -16.90 9.33
CA ARG A 165 3.52 -17.80 10.49
C ARG A 165 2.73 -17.28 11.69
N PHE A 166 2.36 -15.99 11.71
CA PHE A 166 1.57 -15.36 12.77
C PHE A 166 0.06 -15.35 12.50
N GLU A 167 -0.44 -16.04 11.45
CA GLU A 167 -1.88 -16.20 11.15
C GLU A 167 -2.73 -16.76 12.31
N HIS A 168 -2.11 -17.20 13.41
CA HIS A 168 -2.76 -17.87 14.54
C HIS A 168 -2.60 -17.13 15.88
N SER A 169 -2.08 -15.89 15.91
CA SER A 169 -2.09 -15.12 17.17
C SER A 169 -3.49 -14.53 17.40
N ASN A 170 -4.10 -14.87 18.53
CA ASN A 170 -5.39 -14.32 18.99
C ASN A 170 -5.32 -12.81 19.34
N ASP A 171 -4.26 -12.11 18.94
CA ASP A 171 -3.93 -10.77 19.39
C ASP A 171 -4.33 -9.73 18.32
N LEU A 172 -5.56 -9.24 18.45
CA LEU A 172 -6.25 -8.19 17.70
C LEU A 172 -6.44 -8.41 16.18
N THR A 173 -7.70 -8.62 15.79
CA THR A 173 -8.22 -8.59 14.40
C THR A 173 -7.59 -7.51 13.52
N ILE A 174 -7.42 -6.30 14.06
CA ILE A 174 -6.81 -5.17 13.35
C ILE A 174 -5.35 -5.42 12.96
N ARG A 175 -4.56 -6.10 13.81
CA ARG A 175 -3.18 -6.47 13.48
C ARG A 175 -3.14 -7.52 12.38
N TYR A 176 -4.03 -8.50 12.43
CA TYR A 176 -4.17 -9.51 11.40
C TYR A 176 -4.49 -8.89 10.04
N LEU A 177 -5.48 -8.00 9.99
CA LEU A 177 -5.85 -7.29 8.77
C LEU A 177 -4.73 -6.38 8.25
N MET A 178 -3.95 -5.79 9.15
CA MET A 178 -2.81 -4.98 8.75
C MET A 178 -1.73 -5.79 8.01
N PHE A 179 -1.45 -7.04 8.42
CA PHE A 179 -0.57 -7.90 7.63
C PHE A 179 -1.12 -8.11 6.22
N GLY A 180 -2.42 -8.34 6.09
CA GLY A 180 -3.10 -8.43 4.81
C GLY A 180 -2.96 -7.17 3.97
N VAL A 181 -3.11 -6.00 4.58
CA VAL A 181 -2.89 -4.72 3.90
C VAL A 181 -1.45 -4.62 3.40
N ILE A 182 -0.43 -4.92 4.21
CA ILE A 182 0.98 -4.83 3.78
C ILE A 182 1.24 -5.75 2.58
N GLU A 183 0.74 -6.97 2.63
CA GLU A 183 0.88 -7.94 1.54
C GLU A 183 0.18 -7.47 0.25
N CYS A 184 -1.07 -7.02 0.35
CA CYS A 184 -1.84 -6.54 -0.79
C CYS A 184 -1.22 -5.29 -1.42
N VAL A 185 -0.70 -4.37 -0.58
CA VAL A 185 0.01 -3.17 -1.06
C VAL A 185 1.30 -3.56 -1.75
N HIS A 186 2.10 -4.46 -1.17
CA HIS A 186 3.32 -4.95 -1.79
C HIS A 186 3.06 -5.48 -3.22
N LEU A 187 2.05 -6.36 -3.35
CA LEU A 187 1.67 -6.93 -4.65
C LEU A 187 1.19 -5.88 -5.65
N THR A 188 0.45 -4.88 -5.16
CA THR A 188 -0.07 -3.79 -6.00
C THR A 188 1.05 -2.85 -6.46
N LEU A 189 1.98 -2.50 -5.57
CA LEU A 189 3.15 -1.68 -5.91
C LEU A 189 4.06 -2.40 -6.90
N LEU A 190 4.27 -3.72 -6.74
CA LEU A 190 4.98 -4.54 -7.71
C LEU A 190 4.31 -4.47 -9.08
N HIS A 191 3.00 -4.69 -9.16
CA HIS A 191 2.25 -4.61 -10.41
C HIS A 191 2.37 -3.22 -11.10
N LEU A 192 2.21 -2.14 -10.34
CA LEU A 192 2.27 -0.78 -10.87
C LEU A 192 3.68 -0.41 -11.35
N THR A 193 4.71 -0.83 -10.63
CA THR A 193 6.11 -0.56 -11.00
C THR A 193 6.52 -1.35 -12.24
N GLU A 194 6.15 -2.63 -12.36
CA GLU A 194 6.34 -3.43 -13.58
C GLU A 194 5.66 -2.75 -14.79
N LYS A 195 4.39 -2.37 -14.65
CA LYS A 195 3.64 -1.68 -15.73
C LYS A 195 4.28 -0.36 -16.17
N ARG A 196 4.83 0.41 -15.24
CA ARG A 196 5.56 1.66 -15.55
C ARG A 196 6.84 1.39 -16.32
N THR A 197 7.61 0.36 -15.94
CA THR A 197 8.83 -0.01 -16.67
C THR A 197 8.55 -0.45 -18.10
N GLU A 198 7.50 -1.26 -18.32
CA GLU A 198 7.09 -1.68 -19.66
C GLU A 198 6.66 -0.52 -20.55
N SER A 199 5.98 0.48 -19.96
CA SER A 199 5.51 1.68 -20.68
C SER A 199 6.70 2.54 -21.13
N ASN A 200 7.67 2.78 -20.24
CA ASN A 200 8.88 3.54 -20.55
C ASN A 200 9.72 2.85 -21.64
N SER A 201 9.87 1.52 -21.61
CA SER A 201 10.62 0.79 -22.64
C SER A 201 9.98 0.89 -24.03
N LYS A 202 8.64 0.91 -24.11
CA LYS A 202 7.92 1.07 -25.39
C LYS A 202 8.05 2.48 -25.96
N GLU A 203 8.08 3.50 -25.10
CA GLU A 203 8.25 4.90 -25.51
C GLU A 203 9.65 5.15 -26.06
N SER A 204 10.71 4.69 -25.38
CA SER A 204 12.09 4.80 -25.88
C SER A 204 12.32 4.07 -27.20
N ALA A 205 11.64 2.95 -27.45
CA ALA A 205 11.76 2.22 -28.71
C ALA A 205 11.10 2.96 -29.90
N LYS A 206 10.02 3.72 -29.64
CA LYS A 206 9.37 4.54 -30.67
C LYS A 206 10.23 5.72 -31.09
N GLU A 207 10.83 6.44 -30.14
CA GLU A 207 11.70 7.59 -30.44
C GLU A 207 12.92 7.20 -31.29
N VAL A 208 13.53 6.04 -31.04
CA VAL A 208 14.66 5.53 -31.84
C VAL A 208 14.24 5.21 -33.27
N THR A 209 13.01 4.75 -33.48
CA THR A 209 12.48 4.40 -34.80
C THR A 209 12.14 5.65 -35.61
N GLU A 210 11.58 6.69 -34.97
CA GLU A 210 11.21 7.95 -35.63
C GLU A 210 12.43 8.84 -35.96
N MET A 211 13.53 8.74 -35.21
CA MET A 211 14.79 9.44 -35.56
C MET A 211 15.60 8.76 -36.67
N SER A 212 15.23 7.54 -37.07
CA SER A 212 15.93 6.75 -38.09
C SER A 212 15.24 6.78 -39.47
N THR A 213 14.14 7.52 -39.60
CA THR A 213 13.34 7.70 -40.82
C THR A 213 13.36 9.14 -41.29
#